data_AF-A0A132MJ62-F1
#
_entry.id   AF-A0A132MJ62-F1
#
_cell.length_a   1.000
_cell.length_b   1.000
_cell.length_c   1.000
_cell.angle_alpha   90.00
_cell.angle_beta   90.00
_cell.angle_gamma   90.00
#
_symmetry.space_group_name_H-M   'P 1'
#
loop_
_entity.id
_entity.type
_entity.pdbx_description
1 polymer ?
#
loop_
_entity_poly.entity_id
_entity_poly.type
_entity_poly.pdbx_seq_one_letter_code
_entity_poly.pdbx_strand_id
1 'polypeptide(L)'
;MELSNVLSLIGLLLSVVGIVIGTSVAIWIHRRESEERRKSDAAAVERATQLERQRQQEERERQARETRRLKHQEDYKAAAKALDQLEEAFYQVEINGLLTDADMKQRQVRENVDLIDKLSQRIASLAVPFAAVSALGHDAWMRGLSDRTASEVREEIWNGIQQYEAAKRALKAIGAARAALDKEWEA
;
A
#
# COMPACT_ATOMS: atom_id res chain seq x y z
N MET A 1 88.77 -19.02 -34.59
CA MET A 1 87.76 -18.51 -33.65
C MET A 1 86.94 -17.45 -34.36
N GLU A 2 85.60 -17.43 -34.50
CA GLU A 2 84.50 -18.27 -34.02
C GLU A 2 83.17 -17.81 -34.70
N LEU A 3 83.07 -17.79 -36.04
CA LEU A 3 81.80 -17.40 -36.71
C LEU A 3 80.66 -18.39 -36.44
N SER A 4 80.98 -19.67 -36.26
CA SER A 4 80.03 -20.71 -35.88
C SER A 4 79.49 -20.55 -34.46
N ASN A 5 80.32 -20.11 -33.50
CA ASN A 5 79.87 -19.95 -32.12
C ASN A 5 79.03 -18.68 -31.95
N VAL A 6 79.31 -17.62 -32.72
CA VAL A 6 78.47 -16.41 -32.73
C VAL A 6 77.06 -16.72 -33.25
N LEU A 7 76.94 -17.48 -34.34
CA LEU A 7 75.64 -17.90 -34.88
C LEU A 7 74.87 -18.84 -33.92
N SER A 8 75.59 -19.76 -33.25
CA SER A 8 75.00 -20.64 -32.24
C SER A 8 74.51 -19.87 -31.01
N LEU A 9 75.27 -18.86 -30.55
CA LEU A 9 74.91 -17.99 -29.44
C LEU A 9 73.66 -17.14 -29.75
N ILE A 10 73.57 -16.61 -30.98
CA ILE A 10 72.39 -15.86 -31.44
C ILE A 10 71.16 -16.77 -31.50
N GLY A 11 71.30 -17.98 -32.03
CA GLY A 11 70.19 -18.96 -32.06
C GLY A 11 69.69 -19.32 -30.66
N LEU A 12 70.61 -19.49 -29.70
CA LEU A 12 70.27 -19.79 -28.32
C LEU A 12 69.60 -18.59 -27.62
N LEU A 13 70.09 -17.37 -27.84
CA LEU A 13 69.46 -16.14 -27.34
C LEU A 13 68.04 -15.95 -27.89
N LEU A 14 67.82 -16.19 -29.18
CA LEU A 14 66.50 -16.08 -29.80
C LEU A 14 65.51 -17.14 -29.26
N SER A 15 65.99 -18.37 -29.02
CA SER A 15 65.24 -19.44 -28.37
C SER A 15 64.77 -19.05 -26.96
N VAL A 16 65.69 -18.54 -26.14
CA VAL A 16 65.40 -18.12 -24.76
C VAL A 16 64.41 -16.95 -24.76
N VAL A 17 64.60 -15.96 -25.64
CA VAL A 17 63.68 -14.83 -25.78
C VAL A 17 62.28 -15.29 -26.20
N GLY A 18 62.17 -16.24 -27.13
CA GLY A 18 60.89 -16.82 -27.55
C GLY A 18 60.13 -17.50 -26.41
N ILE A 19 60.84 -18.26 -25.57
CA ILE A 19 60.24 -18.95 -24.40
C ILE A 19 59.77 -17.94 -23.35
N VAL A 20 60.56 -16.91 -23.05
CA VAL A 20 60.21 -15.87 -22.07
C VAL A 20 58.99 -15.07 -22.53
N ILE A 21 58.91 -14.72 -23.82
CA ILE A 21 57.76 -14.00 -24.38
C ILE A 21 56.52 -14.92 -24.37
N GLY A 22 56.64 -16.17 -24.81
CA GLY A 22 55.52 -17.12 -24.87
C GLY A 22 54.92 -17.42 -23.49
N THR A 23 55.76 -17.63 -22.48
CA THR A 23 55.31 -17.86 -21.10
C THR A 23 54.67 -16.62 -20.48
N SER A 24 55.20 -15.43 -20.75
CA SER A 24 54.62 -14.17 -20.29
C SER A 24 53.23 -13.91 -20.85
N VAL A 25 53.02 -14.17 -22.15
CA VAL A 25 51.71 -14.03 -22.81
C VAL A 25 50.71 -15.07 -22.28
N ALA A 26 51.13 -16.32 -22.08
CA ALA A 26 50.27 -17.37 -21.52
C ALA A 26 49.78 -17.03 -20.10
N ILE A 27 50.66 -16.52 -19.24
CA ILE A 27 50.31 -16.07 -17.89
C ILE A 27 49.35 -14.87 -17.96
N TRP A 28 49.58 -13.93 -18.87
CA TRP A 28 48.72 -12.76 -19.02
C TRP A 28 47.30 -13.12 -19.48
N ILE A 29 47.17 -14.00 -20.48
CA ILE A 29 45.86 -14.49 -20.96
C ILE A 29 45.11 -15.20 -19.83
N HIS A 30 45.79 -16.09 -19.10
CA HIS A 30 45.15 -16.85 -18.03
C HIS A 30 44.70 -15.95 -16.86
N ARG A 31 45.50 -14.92 -16.53
CA ARG A 31 45.15 -13.94 -15.50
C ARG A 31 43.93 -13.11 -15.93
N ARG A 32 43.85 -12.71 -17.20
CA ARG A 32 42.72 -11.94 -17.74
C ARG A 32 41.42 -12.74 -17.75
N GLU A 33 41.44 -14.00 -18.16
CA GLU A 33 40.27 -14.89 -18.08
C GLU A 33 39.81 -15.09 -16.62
N SER A 34 40.76 -15.20 -15.68
CA SER A 34 40.42 -15.38 -14.26
C SER A 34 39.75 -14.14 -13.64
N GLU A 35 40.12 -12.93 -14.08
CA GLU A 35 39.51 -11.69 -13.61
C GLU A 35 38.11 -11.48 -14.18
N GLU A 36 37.88 -11.82 -15.45
CA GLU A 36 36.56 -11.75 -16.07
C GLU A 36 35.58 -12.76 -15.44
N ARG A 37 36.04 -13.99 -15.15
CA ARG A 37 35.24 -14.98 -14.41
C ARG A 37 34.92 -14.51 -13.00
N ARG A 38 35.89 -13.95 -12.25
CA ARG A 38 35.65 -13.40 -10.90
C ARG A 38 34.68 -12.24 -10.89
N LYS A 39 34.73 -11.35 -11.90
CA LYS A 39 33.77 -10.24 -12.04
C LYS A 39 32.36 -10.75 -12.37
N SER A 40 32.27 -11.75 -13.25
CA SER A 40 31.00 -12.41 -13.58
C SER A 40 30.38 -13.12 -12.38
N ASP A 41 31.19 -13.87 -11.63
CA ASP A 41 30.74 -14.59 -10.43
C ASP A 41 30.32 -13.62 -9.32
N ALA A 42 31.09 -12.54 -9.11
CA ALA A 42 30.73 -11.49 -8.16
C ALA A 42 29.39 -10.81 -8.53
N ALA A 43 29.18 -10.50 -9.81
CA ALA A 43 27.92 -9.93 -10.29
C ALA A 43 26.75 -10.93 -10.16
N ALA A 44 26.99 -12.23 -10.38
CA ALA A 44 25.98 -13.26 -10.20
C ALA A 44 25.58 -13.42 -8.72
N VAL A 45 26.56 -13.42 -7.81
CA VAL A 45 26.33 -13.48 -6.35
C VAL A 45 25.60 -12.24 -5.86
N GLU A 46 25.96 -11.05 -6.36
CA GLU A 46 25.29 -9.81 -5.97
C GLU A 46 23.82 -9.79 -6.43
N ARG A 47 23.54 -10.21 -7.68
CA ARG A 47 22.17 -10.37 -8.17
C ARG A 47 21.40 -11.41 -7.36
N ALA A 48 22.00 -12.57 -7.06
CA ALA A 48 21.37 -13.59 -6.24
C ALA A 48 21.02 -13.07 -4.84
N THR A 49 21.94 -12.33 -4.22
CA THR A 49 21.73 -11.71 -2.90
C THR A 49 20.64 -10.64 -2.93
N GLN A 50 20.60 -9.80 -3.97
CA GLN A 50 19.55 -8.81 -4.16
C GLN A 50 18.18 -9.47 -4.32
N LEU A 51 18.11 -10.53 -5.13
CA LEU A 51 16.87 -11.26 -5.38
C LEU A 51 16.37 -11.98 -4.12
N GLU A 52 17.29 -12.51 -3.31
CA GLU A 52 16.97 -13.13 -2.02
C GLU A 52 16.48 -12.10 -0.99
N ARG A 53 17.09 -10.91 -0.95
CA ARG A 53 16.58 -9.79 -0.13
C ARG A 53 15.19 -9.34 -0.57
N GLN A 54 14.94 -9.26 -1.89
CA GLN A 54 13.62 -8.92 -2.42
C GLN A 54 12.58 -9.97 -2.01
N ARG A 55 12.88 -11.27 -2.19
CA ARG A 55 12.00 -12.34 -1.74
C ARG A 55 11.72 -12.29 -0.24
N GLN A 56 12.74 -12.05 0.58
CA GLN A 56 12.57 -11.90 2.02
C GLN A 56 11.74 -10.67 2.39
N GLN A 57 11.88 -9.55 1.67
CA GLN A 57 11.04 -8.37 1.86
C GLN A 57 9.58 -8.67 1.47
N GLU A 58 9.35 -9.28 0.32
CA GLU A 58 8.02 -9.70 -0.12
C GLU A 58 7.37 -10.67 0.86
N GLU A 59 8.10 -11.67 1.37
CA GLU A 59 7.60 -12.61 2.37
C GLU A 59 7.27 -11.93 3.69
N ARG A 60 8.13 -11.02 4.18
CA ARG A 60 7.85 -10.24 5.39
C ARG A 60 6.64 -9.35 5.23
N GLU A 61 6.48 -8.73 4.05
CA GLU A 61 5.29 -7.95 3.76
C GLU A 61 4.04 -8.80 3.72
N ARG A 62 4.10 -9.99 3.08
CA ARG A 62 2.98 -10.95 3.07
C ARG A 62 2.60 -11.39 4.48
N GLN A 63 3.58 -11.79 5.30
CA GLN A 63 3.34 -12.18 6.69
C GLN A 63 2.80 -11.02 7.53
N ALA A 64 3.31 -9.80 7.34
CA ALA A 64 2.81 -8.61 8.02
C ALA A 64 1.37 -8.30 7.61
N ARG A 65 1.00 -8.50 6.33
CA ARG A 65 -0.38 -8.35 5.84
C ARG A 65 -1.30 -9.40 6.47
N GLU A 66 -0.92 -10.66 6.45
CA GLU A 66 -1.71 -11.74 7.06
C GLU A 66 -1.91 -11.51 8.57
N THR A 67 -0.86 -11.11 9.28
CA THR A 67 -0.94 -10.82 10.71
C THR A 67 -1.87 -9.63 10.98
N ARG A 68 -1.82 -8.57 10.16
CA ARG A 68 -2.75 -7.43 10.26
C ARG A 68 -4.19 -7.88 9.98
N ARG A 69 -4.42 -8.70 8.95
CA ARG A 69 -5.76 -9.21 8.61
C ARG A 69 -6.36 -10.04 9.73
N LEU A 70 -5.58 -10.95 10.32
CA LEU A 70 -6.03 -11.78 11.44
C LEU A 70 -6.31 -10.93 12.68
N LYS A 71 -5.43 -9.96 12.98
CA LYS A 71 -5.57 -9.08 14.15
C LYS A 71 -6.79 -8.18 14.06
N HIS A 72 -7.16 -7.73 12.86
CA HIS A 72 -8.24 -6.77 12.64
C HIS A 72 -9.48 -7.40 11.96
N GLN A 73 -9.60 -8.72 11.94
CA GLN A 73 -10.69 -9.40 11.23
C GLN A 73 -12.07 -8.99 11.76
N GLU A 74 -12.23 -8.92 13.08
CA GLU A 74 -13.47 -8.48 13.72
C GLU A 74 -13.73 -6.99 13.50
N ASP A 75 -12.67 -6.19 13.52
CA ASP A 75 -12.73 -4.75 13.26
C ASP A 75 -13.24 -4.47 11.84
N TYR A 76 -12.79 -5.21 10.84
CA TYR A 76 -13.26 -5.10 9.46
C TYR A 76 -14.73 -5.51 9.30
N LYS A 77 -15.15 -6.60 9.96
CA LYS A 77 -16.56 -7.03 9.97
C LYS A 77 -17.47 -6.00 10.65
N ALA A 78 -17.02 -5.45 11.77
CA ALA A 78 -17.74 -4.40 12.49
C ALA A 78 -17.85 -3.12 11.64
N ALA A 79 -16.77 -2.73 10.95
CA ALA A 79 -16.76 -1.60 10.03
C ALA A 79 -17.77 -1.79 8.89
N ALA A 80 -17.74 -2.94 8.22
CA ALA A 80 -18.64 -3.23 7.10
C ALA A 80 -20.11 -3.13 7.54
N LYS A 81 -20.45 -3.74 8.68
CA LYS A 81 -21.81 -3.67 9.22
C LYS A 81 -22.24 -2.24 9.57
N ALA A 82 -21.35 -1.46 10.17
CA ALA A 82 -21.62 -0.07 10.52
C ALA A 82 -21.82 0.80 9.27
N LEU A 83 -20.99 0.60 8.24
CA LEU A 83 -21.14 1.28 6.95
C LEU A 83 -22.45 0.92 6.26
N ASP A 84 -22.86 -0.35 6.24
CA ASP A 84 -24.15 -0.79 5.67
C ASP A 84 -25.33 -0.12 6.40
N GLN A 85 -25.29 -0.05 7.74
CA GLN A 85 -26.35 0.57 8.52
C GLN A 85 -26.42 2.10 8.33
N LEU A 86 -25.27 2.76 8.20
CA LEU A 86 -25.20 4.18 7.88
C LEU A 86 -25.68 4.45 6.45
N GLU A 87 -25.28 3.63 5.48
CA GLU A 87 -25.73 3.71 4.09
C GLU A 87 -27.26 3.62 4.02
N GLU A 88 -27.86 2.64 4.69
CA GLU A 88 -29.31 2.49 4.75
C GLU A 88 -29.98 3.71 5.39
N ALA A 89 -29.42 4.24 6.49
CA ALA A 89 -29.95 5.44 7.13
C ALA A 89 -29.90 6.66 6.20
N PHE A 90 -28.79 6.90 5.51
CA PHE A 90 -28.66 8.06 4.61
C PHE A 90 -29.45 7.91 3.31
N TYR A 91 -29.63 6.69 2.78
CA TYR A 91 -30.54 6.45 1.66
C TYR A 91 -31.98 6.81 1.99
N GLN A 92 -32.43 6.58 3.23
CA GLN A 92 -33.78 6.96 3.65
C GLN A 92 -33.97 8.49 3.68
N VAL A 93 -32.92 9.27 3.98
CA VAL A 93 -32.95 10.74 3.80
C VAL A 93 -33.09 11.10 2.32
N GLU A 94 -32.36 10.42 1.44
CA GLU A 94 -32.39 10.70 0.00
C GLU A 94 -33.80 10.45 -0.60
N ILE A 95 -34.50 9.42 -0.11
CA ILE A 95 -35.82 9.01 -0.61
C ILE A 95 -36.95 9.79 0.07
N ASN A 96 -36.93 9.90 1.41
CA ASN A 96 -38.05 10.44 2.20
C ASN A 96 -37.83 11.89 2.67
N GLY A 97 -36.66 12.47 2.39
CA GLY A 97 -36.37 13.88 2.59
C GLY A 97 -35.93 14.29 4.00
N LEU A 98 -36.28 13.54 5.04
CA LEU A 98 -35.86 13.81 6.43
C LEU A 98 -35.63 12.52 7.23
N LEU A 99 -34.62 12.54 8.10
CA LEU A 99 -34.49 11.58 9.20
C LEU A 99 -34.98 12.23 10.50
N THR A 100 -35.90 11.57 11.21
CA THR A 100 -36.30 12.01 12.55
C THR A 100 -35.32 11.52 13.62
N ASP A 101 -35.34 12.14 14.80
CA ASP A 101 -34.56 11.66 15.94
C ASP A 101 -34.89 10.21 16.32
N ALA A 102 -36.16 9.81 16.17
CA ALA A 102 -36.60 8.45 16.39
C ALA A 102 -35.94 7.50 15.38
N ASP A 103 -35.87 7.89 14.11
CA ASP A 103 -35.23 7.10 13.05
C ASP A 103 -33.71 6.99 13.27
N MET A 104 -33.05 8.10 13.61
CA MET A 104 -31.61 8.11 13.85
C MET A 104 -31.24 7.23 15.05
N LYS A 105 -32.05 7.25 16.11
CA LYS A 105 -31.88 6.41 17.30
C LYS A 105 -32.20 4.94 17.02
N GLN A 106 -33.28 4.66 16.30
CA GLN A 106 -33.67 3.29 15.93
C GLN A 106 -32.59 2.63 15.07
N ARG A 107 -31.99 3.40 14.15
CA ARG A 107 -30.95 2.93 13.23
C ARG A 107 -29.54 3.02 13.79
N GLN A 108 -29.40 3.46 15.04
CA GLN A 108 -28.12 3.55 15.75
C GLN A 108 -27.07 4.38 14.98
N VAL A 109 -27.50 5.47 14.34
CA VAL A 109 -26.63 6.28 13.46
C VAL A 109 -25.44 6.81 14.24
N ARG A 110 -25.67 7.28 15.46
CA ARG A 110 -24.61 7.82 16.32
C ARG A 110 -23.62 6.74 16.75
N GLU A 111 -24.11 5.60 17.21
CA GLU A 111 -23.29 4.48 17.66
C GLU A 111 -22.42 3.94 16.52
N ASN A 112 -22.97 3.90 15.30
CA ASN A 112 -22.23 3.49 14.11
C ASN A 112 -21.18 4.52 13.68
N VAL A 113 -21.51 5.82 13.74
CA VAL A 113 -20.53 6.90 13.50
C VAL A 113 -19.38 6.84 14.50
N ASP A 114 -19.69 6.69 15.80
CA ASP A 114 -18.68 6.58 16.87
C ASP A 114 -17.82 5.32 16.73
N LEU A 115 -18.42 4.21 16.26
CA LEU A 115 -17.70 2.98 15.98
C LEU A 115 -16.72 3.17 14.81
N ILE A 116 -17.17 3.78 13.71
CA ILE A 116 -16.32 4.09 12.55
C ILE A 116 -15.17 5.03 12.96
N ASP A 117 -15.43 6.01 13.80
CA ASP A 117 -14.38 6.91 14.32
C ASP A 117 -13.32 6.15 15.12
N LYS A 118 -13.73 5.27 16.04
CA LYS A 118 -12.81 4.42 16.82
C LYS A 118 -12.01 3.47 15.93
N LEU A 119 -12.63 2.92 14.89
CA LEU A 119 -11.96 2.03 13.94
C LEU A 119 -10.96 2.79 13.08
N SER A 120 -11.23 4.05 12.73
CA SER A 120 -10.31 4.93 12.00
C SER A 120 -8.98 5.12 12.75
N GLN A 121 -9.04 5.20 14.09
CA GLN A 121 -7.86 5.35 14.95
C GLN A 121 -7.07 4.04 15.11
N ARG A 122 -7.74 2.89 14.96
CA ARG A 122 -7.14 1.56 15.14
C ARG A 122 -6.52 1.00 13.86
N ILE A 123 -7.05 1.38 12.70
CA ILE A 123 -6.60 0.90 11.39
C ILE A 123 -6.13 2.09 10.58
N ALA A 124 -4.82 2.33 10.59
CA ALA A 124 -4.21 3.52 9.99
C ALA A 124 -4.55 3.72 8.50
N SER A 125 -4.67 2.63 7.73
CA SER A 125 -5.07 2.69 6.31
C SER A 125 -6.50 3.18 6.10
N LEU A 126 -7.37 3.02 7.11
CA LEU A 126 -8.76 3.44 7.07
C LEU A 126 -9.01 4.79 7.76
N ALA A 127 -7.99 5.41 8.36
CA ALA A 127 -8.12 6.67 9.10
C ALA A 127 -8.78 7.78 8.25
N VAL A 128 -8.25 8.02 7.05
CA VAL A 128 -8.75 9.07 6.15
C VAL A 128 -10.17 8.79 5.64
N PRO A 129 -10.48 7.60 5.06
CA PRO A 129 -11.83 7.35 4.57
C PRO A 129 -12.88 7.34 5.69
N PHE A 130 -12.54 6.80 6.87
CA PHE A 130 -13.49 6.72 7.98
C PHE A 130 -13.69 8.07 8.68
N ALA A 131 -12.66 8.92 8.76
CA ALA A 131 -12.80 10.28 9.28
C ALA A 131 -13.82 11.10 8.49
N ALA A 132 -13.87 10.94 7.17
CA ALA A 132 -14.87 11.61 6.33
C ALA A 132 -16.30 11.15 6.64
N VAL A 133 -16.50 9.83 6.77
CA VAL A 133 -17.81 9.25 7.15
C VAL A 133 -18.21 9.72 8.55
N SER A 134 -17.27 9.71 9.50
CA SER A 134 -17.49 10.14 10.88
C SER A 134 -17.92 11.61 10.96
N ALA A 135 -17.18 12.50 10.28
CA ALA A 135 -17.46 13.93 10.25
C ALA A 135 -18.82 14.25 9.63
N LEU A 136 -19.15 13.62 8.49
CA LEU A 136 -20.42 13.82 7.81
C LEU A 136 -21.59 13.23 8.58
N GLY A 137 -21.40 12.10 9.25
CA GLY A 137 -22.40 11.50 10.12
C GLY A 137 -22.68 12.34 11.37
N HIS A 138 -21.65 12.89 12.00
CA HIS A 138 -21.79 13.83 13.13
C HIS A 138 -22.51 15.12 12.70
N ASP A 139 -22.15 15.70 11.55
CA ASP A 139 -22.80 16.91 11.03
C ASP A 139 -24.29 16.64 10.70
N ALA A 140 -24.59 15.51 10.07
CA ALA A 140 -25.97 15.10 9.79
C ALA A 140 -26.79 14.91 11.07
N TRP A 141 -26.21 14.28 12.10
CA TRP A 141 -26.85 14.13 13.41
C TRP A 141 -27.10 15.47 14.09
N MET A 142 -26.12 16.37 14.13
CA MET A 142 -26.25 17.71 14.72
C MET A 142 -27.32 18.56 14.02
N ARG A 143 -27.47 18.40 12.70
CA ARG A 143 -28.51 19.07 11.91
C ARG A 143 -29.88 18.42 12.02
N GLY A 144 -29.95 17.13 12.34
CA GLY A 144 -31.22 16.43 12.61
C GLY A 144 -31.78 16.75 14.01
N LEU A 145 -30.92 17.06 14.97
CA LEU A 145 -31.25 17.40 16.36
C LEU A 145 -31.77 18.82 16.62
N SER A 146 -31.86 19.71 15.62
CA SER A 146 -32.37 21.06 15.88
C SER A 146 -33.89 20.99 16.12
N ASP A 147 -34.24 21.14 17.39
CA ASP A 147 -35.58 21.09 17.97
C ASP A 147 -36.62 21.84 17.15
N ARG A 148 -37.75 21.17 16.88
CA ARG A 148 -38.74 21.66 15.94
C ARG A 148 -39.84 22.48 16.62
N THR A 149 -39.88 23.79 16.38
CA THR A 149 -41.05 24.63 16.67
C THR A 149 -41.48 25.49 15.47
N ALA A 150 -42.52 25.02 14.78
CA ALA A 150 -43.66 25.66 14.13
C ALA A 150 -43.52 26.92 13.23
N SER A 151 -42.40 27.63 13.17
CA SER A 151 -42.13 28.65 12.12
C SER A 151 -41.57 28.04 10.83
N GLU A 152 -41.76 26.75 10.65
CA GLU A 152 -40.75 25.83 10.09
C GLU A 152 -40.85 25.58 8.60
N VAL A 153 -41.95 25.84 7.91
CA VAL A 153 -42.13 25.31 6.52
C VAL A 153 -41.09 25.86 5.51
N ARG A 154 -40.58 27.08 5.70
CA ARG A 154 -39.51 27.65 4.86
C ARG A 154 -38.12 27.18 5.26
N GLU A 155 -37.89 27.00 6.56
CA GLU A 155 -36.67 26.36 7.07
C GLU A 155 -36.66 24.85 6.81
N GLU A 156 -37.81 24.19 6.69
CA GLU A 156 -38.00 22.76 6.46
C GLU A 156 -37.61 22.38 5.03
N ILE A 157 -37.96 23.22 4.05
CA ILE A 157 -37.48 23.07 2.66
C ILE A 157 -35.97 23.31 2.59
N TRP A 158 -35.46 24.35 3.27
CA TRP A 158 -34.03 24.67 3.27
C TRP A 158 -33.20 23.62 4.02
N ASN A 159 -33.68 23.13 5.15
CA ASN A 159 -33.08 22.08 5.96
C ASN A 159 -33.21 20.72 5.26
N GLY A 160 -34.31 20.44 4.57
CA GLY A 160 -34.46 19.25 3.73
C GLY A 160 -33.45 19.23 2.58
N ILE A 161 -33.23 20.37 1.89
CA ILE A 161 -32.20 20.49 0.85
C ILE A 161 -30.80 20.29 1.44
N GLN A 162 -30.51 20.86 2.62
CA GLN A 162 -29.23 20.69 3.30
C GLN A 162 -29.01 19.25 3.80
N GLN A 163 -30.04 18.60 4.34
CA GLN A 163 -30.00 17.21 4.78
C GLN A 163 -29.84 16.25 3.60
N TYR A 164 -30.51 16.51 2.48
CA TYR A 164 -30.34 15.76 1.23
C TYR A 164 -28.92 15.87 0.67
N GLU A 165 -28.36 17.07 0.60
CA GLU A 165 -26.98 17.29 0.16
C GLU A 165 -25.96 16.67 1.13
N ALA A 166 -26.21 16.75 2.43
CA ALA A 166 -25.38 16.11 3.44
C ALA A 166 -25.44 14.58 3.32
N ALA A 167 -26.63 14.00 3.14
CA ALA A 167 -26.83 12.57 2.92
C ALA A 167 -26.11 12.08 1.66
N LYS A 168 -26.19 12.81 0.54
CA LYS A 168 -25.43 12.48 -0.68
C LYS A 168 -23.92 12.47 -0.46
N ARG A 169 -23.40 13.46 0.27
CA ARG A 169 -21.97 13.51 0.62
C ARG A 169 -21.58 12.34 1.51
N ALA A 170 -22.42 12.00 2.49
CA ALA A 170 -22.23 10.87 3.38
C ALA A 170 -22.23 9.54 2.60
N LEU A 171 -23.20 9.31 1.70
CA LEU A 171 -23.26 8.13 0.84
C LEU A 171 -22.01 8.00 -0.05
N LYS A 172 -21.55 9.12 -0.64
CA LYS A 172 -20.30 9.12 -1.41
C LYS A 172 -19.08 8.76 -0.54
N ALA A 173 -19.00 9.30 0.67
CA ALA A 173 -17.93 8.99 1.61
C ALA A 173 -17.97 7.53 2.06
N ILE A 174 -19.17 6.97 2.31
CA ILE A 174 -19.38 5.56 2.66
C ILE A 174 -18.94 4.66 1.51
N GLY A 175 -19.31 4.98 0.26
CA GLY A 175 -18.85 4.23 -0.91
C GLY A 175 -17.31 4.24 -1.05
N ALA A 176 -16.67 5.39 -0.82
CA ALA A 176 -15.21 5.48 -0.83
C ALA A 176 -14.56 4.69 0.33
N ALA A 177 -15.17 4.73 1.52
CA ALA A 177 -14.72 3.98 2.68
C ALA A 177 -14.87 2.48 2.50
N ARG A 178 -15.94 2.02 1.85
CA ARG A 178 -16.19 0.62 1.50
C ARG A 178 -15.16 0.11 0.50
N ALA A 179 -14.89 0.87 -0.56
CA ALA A 179 -13.84 0.53 -1.52
C ALA A 179 -12.44 0.44 -0.88
N ALA A 180 -12.15 1.32 0.08
CA ALA A 180 -10.90 1.24 0.85
C ALA A 180 -10.85 0.02 1.78
N LEU A 181 -11.97 -0.31 2.43
CA LEU A 181 -12.13 -1.47 3.29
C LEU A 181 -11.95 -2.78 2.50
N ASP A 182 -12.60 -2.90 1.35
CA ASP A 182 -12.50 -4.06 0.47
C ASP A 182 -11.06 -4.23 -0.05
N LYS A 183 -10.41 -3.12 -0.44
CA LYS A 183 -9.00 -3.14 -0.84
C LYS A 183 -8.08 -3.61 0.28
N GLU A 184 -8.27 -3.13 1.51
CA GLU A 184 -7.47 -3.57 2.67
C GLU A 184 -7.76 -5.03 3.07
N TRP A 185 -8.97 -5.51 2.82
CA TRP A 185 -9.33 -6.92 3.04
C TRP A 185 -8.71 -7.84 1.99
N GLU A 186 -8.66 -7.41 0.73
CA GLU A 186 -8.10 -8.17 -0.39
C GLU A 186 -6.56 -8.07 -0.52
N ALA A 187 -5.91 -7.00 -0.01
CA ALA A 187 -4.47 -6.68 -0.15
C ALA A 187 -3.51 -7.22 0.92
#